data_AF-A0A1G8CJN1-F1
#
_entry.id   AF-A0A1G8CJN1-F1
#
_cell.length_a   1.000
_cell.length_b   1.000
_cell.length_c   1.000
_cell.angle_alpha   90.00
_cell.angle_beta   90.00
_cell.angle_gamma   90.00
#
_symmetry.space_group_name_H-M   'P 1'
#
loop_
_entity.id
_entity.type
_entity.pdbx_description
1 polymer ?
#
loop_
_entity_poly.entity_id
_entity_poly.type
_entity_poly.pdbx_seq_one_letter_code
_entity_poly.pdbx_strand_id
1 'polypeptide(L)'
;MAPERYEGEDGFFQIAAISAGSDIKEVCRNEAFHSLMPYGSRPQIIKTEIHSQEACFIFPSSDQPLELEEQTAFIVRYPSPVYIQDEQYNYFILWASKDEIHEFVSTLAFINT
;
A
#
# COMPACT_ATOMS: atom_id res chain seq x y z
N MET A 1 -1.42 2.65 17.81
CA MET A 1 -0.14 3.34 17.52
C MET A 1 -0.15 3.62 16.03
N ALA A 2 0.25 4.81 15.58
CA ALA A 2 0.38 5.05 14.15
C ALA A 2 1.51 4.14 13.60
N PRO A 3 1.40 3.62 12.36
CA PRO A 3 2.51 2.89 11.76
C PRO A 3 3.72 3.83 11.67
N GLU A 4 4.91 3.32 11.94
CA GLU A 4 6.13 4.14 11.89
C GLU A 4 6.41 4.56 10.44
N ARG A 5 6.61 5.86 10.22
CA ARG A 5 6.98 6.45 8.92
C ARG A 5 8.48 6.75 8.97
N TYR A 6 9.21 6.23 7.99
CA TYR A 6 10.63 6.48 7.80
C TYR A 6 10.82 7.44 6.63
N GLU A 7 11.55 8.53 6.81
CA GLU A 7 11.64 9.65 5.87
C GLU A 7 13.04 10.26 5.85
N GLY A 8 13.48 10.74 4.69
CA GLY A 8 14.77 11.38 4.46
C GLY A 8 14.81 12.16 3.13
N GLU A 9 16.00 12.60 2.71
CA GLU A 9 16.15 13.41 1.48
C GLU A 9 15.74 12.67 0.20
N ASP A 10 15.82 11.33 0.21
CA ASP A 10 15.51 10.50 -0.96
C ASP A 10 14.02 10.13 -1.06
N GLY A 11 13.25 10.35 0.02
CA GLY A 11 11.83 10.03 0.07
C GLY A 11 11.39 9.42 1.40
N PHE A 12 10.34 8.62 1.35
CA PHE A 12 9.77 8.01 2.54
C PHE A 12 9.17 6.64 2.25
N PHE A 13 9.02 5.87 3.32
CA PHE A 13 8.12 4.73 3.31
C PHE A 13 7.43 4.51 4.66
N GLN A 14 6.30 3.82 4.60
CA GLN A 14 5.54 3.38 5.77
C GLN A 14 4.89 2.04 5.45
N ILE A 15 4.86 1.13 6.41
CA ILE A 15 4.24 -0.18 6.26
C ILE A 15 3.14 -0.40 7.29
N ALA A 16 2.10 -1.12 6.88
CA ALA A 16 1.08 -1.61 7.79
C ALA A 16 0.47 -2.92 7.26
N ALA A 17 -0.49 -3.44 8.03
CA ALA A 17 -1.32 -4.56 7.63
C ALA A 17 -2.78 -4.09 7.54
N ILE A 18 -3.54 -4.66 6.60
CA ILE A 18 -4.97 -4.39 6.42
C ILE A 18 -5.79 -5.63 6.79
N SER A 19 -6.70 -5.43 7.74
CA SER A 19 -7.78 -6.36 8.09
C SER A 19 -9.02 -5.99 7.26
N ALA A 20 -9.28 -6.76 6.21
CA ALA A 20 -10.37 -6.52 5.27
C ALA A 20 -10.88 -7.83 4.66
N GLY A 21 -12.00 -7.75 3.93
CA GLY A 21 -12.60 -8.86 3.21
C GLY A 21 -11.68 -9.48 2.14
N SER A 22 -12.13 -10.56 1.51
CA SER A 22 -11.30 -11.35 0.59
C SER A 22 -11.07 -10.73 -0.80
N ASP A 23 -11.84 -9.72 -1.22
CA ASP A 23 -11.67 -9.11 -2.54
C ASP A 23 -10.66 -7.95 -2.49
N ILE A 24 -9.45 -8.19 -3.00
CA ILE A 24 -8.41 -7.17 -3.07
C ILE A 24 -8.81 -5.97 -3.94
N LYS A 25 -9.69 -6.15 -4.94
CA LYS A 25 -10.14 -5.04 -5.79
C LYS A 25 -10.91 -4.01 -4.97
N GLU A 26 -11.70 -4.48 -4.01
CA GLU A 26 -12.42 -3.61 -3.08
C GLU A 26 -11.44 -2.90 -2.15
N VAL A 27 -10.44 -3.62 -1.60
CA VAL A 27 -9.40 -3.04 -0.74
C VAL A 27 -8.63 -1.93 -1.46
N CYS A 28 -8.13 -2.19 -2.67
CA CYS A 28 -7.42 -1.20 -3.48
C CYS A 28 -8.28 0.01 -3.81
N ARG A 29 -9.58 -0.20 -4.10
CA ARG A 29 -10.51 0.89 -4.40
C ARG A 29 -10.81 1.73 -3.16
N ASN A 30 -10.98 1.09 -2.00
CA ASN A 30 -11.26 1.79 -0.75
C ASN A 30 -10.06 2.64 -0.29
N GLU A 31 -8.83 2.14 -0.48
CA GLU A 31 -7.62 2.91 -0.24
C GLU A 31 -7.48 4.09 -1.22
N ALA A 32 -7.57 3.83 -2.53
CA ALA A 32 -7.38 4.85 -3.55
C ALA A 32 -8.41 6.00 -3.43
N PHE A 33 -9.67 5.66 -3.20
CA PHE A 33 -10.79 6.62 -3.11
C PHE A 33 -11.21 6.89 -1.67
N HIS A 34 -10.28 6.83 -0.73
CA HIS A 34 -10.54 7.19 0.67
C HIS A 34 -11.09 8.62 0.77
N SER A 35 -11.97 8.89 1.73
CA SER A 35 -12.69 10.17 1.85
C SER A 35 -11.79 11.39 2.05
N LEU A 36 -10.57 11.18 2.56
CA LEU A 36 -9.54 12.19 2.72
C LEU A 36 -8.80 12.53 1.40
N MET A 37 -9.08 11.79 0.31
CA MET A 37 -8.44 11.93 -1.00
C MET A 37 -6.90 11.94 -0.94
N PRO A 38 -6.25 10.96 -0.27
CA PRO A 38 -4.79 10.96 -0.11
C PRO A 38 -4.03 10.80 -1.43
N TYR A 39 -4.71 10.42 -2.51
CA TYR A 39 -4.14 10.22 -3.85
C TYR A 39 -4.74 11.18 -4.90
N GLY A 40 -5.41 12.25 -4.46
CA GLY A 40 -6.12 13.19 -5.34
C GLY A 40 -7.49 12.68 -5.80
N SER A 41 -8.14 13.43 -6.71
CA SER A 41 -9.52 13.14 -7.14
C SER A 41 -9.64 12.00 -8.15
N ARG A 42 -8.55 11.64 -8.84
CA ARG A 42 -8.53 10.65 -9.92
C ARG A 42 -7.31 9.73 -9.87
N PRO A 43 -7.11 9.00 -8.76
CA PRO A 43 -5.99 8.09 -8.63
C PRO A 43 -6.06 6.96 -9.66
N GLN A 44 -4.90 6.44 -10.03
CA GLN A 44 -4.77 5.29 -10.92
C GLN A 44 -4.48 4.03 -10.11
N ILE A 45 -5.30 3.00 -10.31
CA ILE A 45 -5.07 1.67 -9.74
C ILE A 45 -4.51 0.75 -10.83
N ILE A 46 -3.31 0.20 -10.62
CA ILE A 46 -2.68 -0.76 -11.52
C ILE A 46 -2.66 -2.12 -10.83
N LYS A 47 -3.40 -3.09 -11.37
CA LYS A 47 -3.40 -4.46 -10.87
C LYS A 47 -2.11 -5.16 -11.25
N THR A 48 -1.59 -5.98 -10.35
CA THR A 48 -0.37 -6.76 -10.57
C THR A 48 -0.41 -8.03 -9.72
N GLU A 49 0.63 -8.86 -9.84
CA GLU A 49 0.86 -10.01 -8.99
C GLU A 49 2.32 -10.02 -8.54
N ILE A 50 2.57 -10.38 -7.29
CA ILE A 50 3.92 -10.61 -6.75
C ILE A 50 3.91 -11.92 -5.97
N HIS A 51 4.87 -12.82 -6.25
CA HIS A 51 4.95 -14.13 -5.60
C HIS A 51 3.62 -14.93 -5.64
N SER A 52 2.91 -14.87 -6.78
CA SER A 52 1.59 -15.47 -6.98
C SER A 52 0.49 -14.93 -6.06
N GLN A 53 0.69 -13.77 -5.44
CA GLN A 53 -0.31 -13.04 -4.66
C GLN A 53 -0.87 -11.90 -5.48
N GLU A 54 -2.20 -11.77 -5.48
CA GLU A 54 -2.87 -10.62 -6.08
C GLU A 54 -2.42 -9.34 -5.38
N ALA A 55 -2.19 -8.29 -6.17
CA ALA A 55 -1.70 -7.02 -5.69
C ALA A 55 -2.21 -5.84 -6.54
N CYS A 56 -2.01 -4.63 -6.05
CA CYS A 56 -2.20 -3.41 -6.81
C CYS A 56 -1.22 -2.31 -6.41
N PHE A 57 -0.85 -1.48 -7.37
CA PHE A 57 -0.32 -0.15 -7.12
C PHE A 57 -1.44 0.89 -7.18
N ILE A 58 -1.30 1.94 -6.39
CA ILE A 58 -2.15 3.13 -6.37
C ILE A 58 -1.24 4.33 -6.58
N PHE A 59 -1.45 5.03 -7.69
CA PHE A 59 -0.71 6.23 -8.06
C PHE A 59 -1.59 7.47 -7.93
N PRO A 60 -1.05 8.59 -7.40
CA PRO A 60 -1.82 9.80 -7.24
C PRO A 60 -2.12 10.47 -8.58
N SER A 61 -3.23 11.22 -8.63
CA SER A 61 -3.44 12.22 -9.67
C SER A 61 -2.70 13.53 -9.36
N SER A 62 -2.61 14.41 -10.35
CA SER A 62 -1.87 15.68 -10.27
C SER A 62 -2.40 16.68 -9.23
N ASP A 63 -3.57 16.40 -8.64
CA ASP A 63 -4.24 17.21 -7.63
C ASP A 63 -4.13 16.62 -6.21
N GLN A 64 -3.22 15.67 -6.00
CA GLN A 64 -2.86 15.24 -4.65
C GLN A 64 -2.33 16.43 -3.83
N PRO A 65 -2.67 16.55 -2.53
CA PRO A 65 -2.09 17.55 -1.64
C PRO A 65 -0.56 17.51 -1.66
N LEU A 66 0.07 18.69 -1.77
CA LEU A 66 1.54 18.81 -1.85
C LEU A 66 2.24 18.24 -0.62
N GLU A 67 1.58 18.32 0.53
CA GLU A 67 2.08 17.80 1.81
C GLU A 67 2.19 16.26 1.85
N LEU A 68 1.64 15.57 0.85
CA LEU A 68 1.74 14.12 0.71
C LEU A 68 2.83 13.68 -0.28
N GLU A 69 3.58 14.60 -0.88
CA GLU A 69 4.84 14.32 -1.58
C GLU A 69 4.77 13.20 -2.63
N GLU A 70 3.80 13.25 -3.53
CA GLU A 70 3.58 12.19 -4.52
C GLU A 70 3.36 10.80 -3.88
N GLN A 71 2.77 10.71 -2.69
CA GLN A 71 2.51 9.44 -2.00
C GLN A 71 1.80 8.46 -2.93
N THR A 72 2.36 7.26 -3.00
CA THR A 72 1.81 6.09 -3.66
C THR A 72 1.56 4.98 -2.65
N ALA A 73 0.78 3.98 -3.04
CA ALA A 73 0.63 2.77 -2.25
C ALA A 73 0.75 1.51 -3.07
N PHE A 74 1.22 0.45 -2.42
CA PHE A 74 1.24 -0.90 -2.92
C PHE A 74 0.54 -1.81 -1.90
N ILE A 75 -0.45 -2.57 -2.36
CA ILE A 75 -1.19 -3.52 -1.53
C ILE A 75 -1.03 -4.90 -2.13
N VAL A 76 -0.72 -5.89 -1.31
CA VAL A 76 -0.60 -7.29 -1.72
C VAL A 76 -1.24 -8.19 -0.68
N ARG A 77 -1.89 -9.27 -1.13
CA ARG A 77 -2.41 -10.30 -0.24
C ARG A 77 -1.25 -11.08 0.42
N TYR A 78 -1.35 -11.32 1.73
CA TYR A 78 -0.45 -12.25 2.38
C TYR A 78 -0.68 -13.68 1.86
N PRO A 79 0.37 -14.50 1.62
CA PRO A 79 0.21 -15.91 1.24
C PRO A 79 -0.63 -16.71 2.23
N SER A 80 -0.49 -16.39 3.52
CA SER A 80 -1.33 -16.86 4.62
C SER A 80 -1.66 -15.66 5.52
N PRO A 81 -2.91 -15.48 5.98
CA PRO A 81 -3.25 -14.39 6.89
C PRO A 81 -2.36 -14.38 8.13
N VAL A 82 -1.99 -13.20 8.59
CA VAL A 82 -1.18 -13.01 9.81
C VAL A 82 -2.07 -12.55 10.96
N TYR A 83 -1.73 -12.94 12.19
CA TYR A 83 -2.44 -12.51 13.39
C TYR A 83 -1.61 -11.48 14.16
N ILE A 84 -2.20 -10.31 14.38
CA ILE A 84 -1.59 -9.23 15.18
C ILE A 84 -2.61 -8.88 16.26
N GLN A 85 -2.25 -9.08 17.53
CA GLN A 85 -3.14 -8.83 18.67
C GLN A 85 -4.52 -9.49 18.52
N ASP A 86 -4.53 -10.78 18.13
CA ASP A 86 -5.72 -11.62 17.90
C ASP A 86 -6.65 -11.19 16.75
N GLU A 87 -6.28 -10.17 15.99
CA GLU A 87 -6.96 -9.79 14.75
C GLU A 87 -6.25 -10.38 13.52
N GLN A 88 -7.05 -10.86 12.56
CA GLN A 88 -6.55 -11.45 11.32
C GLN A 88 -6.36 -10.36 10.25
N TYR A 89 -5.16 -10.29 9.70
CA TYR A 89 -4.80 -9.38 8.62
C TYR A 89 -4.52 -10.16 7.33
N ASN A 90 -5.14 -9.73 6.24
CA ASN A 90 -5.12 -10.45 4.96
C ASN A 90 -4.20 -9.77 3.93
N TYR A 91 -3.83 -8.51 4.14
CA TYR A 91 -3.01 -7.75 3.20
C TYR A 91 -1.91 -6.98 3.89
N PHE A 92 -0.78 -6.88 3.20
CA PHE A 92 0.28 -5.92 3.47
C PHE A 92 0.00 -4.64 2.67
N ILE A 93 0.28 -3.49 3.27
CA ILE A 93 0.32 -2.21 2.56
C ILE A 93 1.64 -1.49 2.82
N LEU A 94 2.22 -0.98 1.73
CA LEU A 94 3.35 -0.08 1.70
C LEU A 94 2.89 1.25 1.14
N TRP A 95 3.06 2.34 1.87
CA TRP A 95 3.05 3.70 1.33
C TRP A 95 4.49 4.13 1.09
N ALA A 96 4.76 4.80 -0.03
CA ALA A 96 6.07 5.35 -0.34
C ALA A 96 5.99 6.52 -1.34
N SER A 97 7.07 7.27 -1.48
CA SER A 97 7.26 8.21 -2.58
C SER A 97 7.13 7.49 -3.93
N LYS A 98 6.51 8.16 -4.91
CA LYS A 98 6.26 7.59 -6.24
C LYS A 98 7.50 7.08 -6.95
N ASP A 99 8.63 7.76 -6.79
CA ASP A 99 9.88 7.43 -7.46
C ASP A 99 10.54 6.15 -6.89
N GLU A 100 10.24 5.80 -5.63
CA GLU A 100 10.90 4.70 -4.91
C GLU A 100 10.07 3.41 -4.82
N ILE A 101 8.74 3.51 -4.95
CA ILE A 101 7.84 2.39 -4.63
C ILE A 101 8.15 1.11 -5.43
N HIS A 102 8.59 1.25 -6.68
CA HIS A 102 8.96 0.09 -7.49
C HIS A 102 10.21 -0.62 -6.97
N GLU A 103 11.19 0.11 -6.45
CA GLU A 103 12.39 -0.47 -5.85
C GLU A 103 12.05 -1.25 -4.58
N PHE A 104 11.28 -0.64 -3.68
CA PHE A 104 10.81 -1.34 -2.47
C PHE A 104 10.03 -2.61 -2.82
N VAL A 105 9.06 -2.54 -3.75
CA VAL A 105 8.28 -3.71 -4.14
C VAL A 105 9.15 -4.79 -4.79
N SER A 106 10.20 -4.42 -5.54
CA SER A 106 11.11 -5.40 -6.15
C SER A 106 11.91 -6.21 -5.13
N THR A 107 12.08 -5.69 -3.91
CA THR A 107 12.80 -6.35 -2.81
C THR A 107 11.87 -7.02 -1.79
N LEU A 108 10.56 -6.85 -1.93
CA LEU A 108 9.57 -7.39 -1.01
C LEU A 108 9.62 -8.92 -1.04
N ALA A 109 9.80 -9.54 0.13
CA ALA A 109 9.73 -10.99 0.29
C ALA A 109 8.91 -11.37 1.53
N PHE A 110 8.04 -12.37 1.37
CA PHE A 110 7.36 -12.98 2.51
C PHE A 110 8.27 -14.07 3.09
N ILE A 111 8.74 -13.86 4.32
CA ILE A 111 9.49 -14.87 5.05
C ILE A 111 8.50 -15.87 5.67
N ASN A 112 8.51 -17.11 5.18
CA ASN A 112 7.79 -18.19 5.86
C ASN A 112 8.46 -18.40 7.22
N THR A 113 7.72 -18.14 8.30
CA THR A 113 8.15 -18.44 9.66
C THR A 113 7.34 -19.61 10.21
#